data_AF-A0A6P1A3M6-F1
#
_entry.id   AF-A0A6P1A3M6-F1
#
_cell.length_a   1.000
_cell.length_b   1.000
_cell.length_c   1.000
_cell.angle_alpha   90.00
_cell.angle_beta   90.00
_cell.angle_gamma   90.00
#
_symmetry.space_group_name_H-M   'P 1'
#
loop_
_entity.id
_entity.type
_entity.pdbx_description
1 polymer ?
#
loop_
_entity_poly.entity_id
_entity_poly.type
_entity_poly.pdbx_seq_one_letter_code
_entity_poly.pdbx_strand_id
1 'polypeptide(L)'
;MSKAQKTPEFDLKQIRLLPTEQLVDLIVQQHQVIEELQQEILRLKLSLQKDRQTSSKPPSTDLLKKPEKPKVGSDKTCTPKGQPGGQPGHPGKTRKGFERVDRYERLLPQKCPHCSSVEFIESPVSVQRQQVAQLVAHPIEVVHKVRLCNKCAHCGQLHTAPWPKGIVPGQDLSVGLQSLLVRHSNYGHLSYDKQQELLWELGNIEVGVGSLVSTNARVAKAVKGSVDELREWVKRQPRVHVDQTPWPVLGH
;
A
#
# COMPACT_ATOMS: atom_id res chain seq x y z
N MET A 1 -8.26 18.94 -23.78
CA MET A 1 -9.47 19.60 -23.26
C MET A 1 -10.64 18.64 -23.40
N SER A 2 -10.90 17.82 -22.37
CA SER A 2 -12.00 16.85 -22.41
C SER A 2 -13.21 17.46 -21.72
N LYS A 3 -14.29 17.70 -22.47
CA LYS A 3 -15.56 18.17 -21.91
C LYS A 3 -16.11 17.02 -21.05
N ALA A 4 -16.11 17.20 -19.73
CA ALA A 4 -16.85 16.33 -18.83
C ALA A 4 -18.35 16.40 -19.21
N GLN A 5 -18.86 15.37 -19.87
CA GLN A 5 -20.29 15.19 -20.06
C GLN A 5 -20.88 14.94 -18.68
N LYS A 6 -21.58 15.95 -18.14
CA LYS A 6 -22.42 15.82 -16.95
C LYS A 6 -23.41 14.68 -17.21
N THR A 7 -23.40 13.67 -16.36
CA THR A 7 -24.50 12.69 -16.26
C THR A 7 -25.80 13.48 -16.03
N PRO A 8 -26.81 13.34 -16.90
CA PRO A 8 -28.12 13.92 -16.64
C PRO A 8 -28.70 13.25 -15.40
N GLU A 9 -28.83 14.02 -14.33
CA GLU A 9 -29.48 13.60 -13.10
C GLU A 9 -30.99 13.57 -13.37
N PHE A 10 -31.50 12.40 -13.76
CA PHE A 10 -32.92 12.22 -13.98
C PHE A 10 -33.64 12.03 -12.65
N ASP A 11 -34.42 13.04 -12.24
CA ASP A 11 -35.30 12.96 -11.08
C ASP A 11 -36.40 11.91 -11.34
N LEU A 12 -36.45 10.87 -10.50
CA LEU A 12 -37.43 9.77 -10.58
C LEU A 12 -38.88 10.28 -10.61
N LYS A 13 -39.15 11.47 -10.05
CA LYS A 13 -40.48 12.09 -10.10
C LYS A 13 -40.83 12.61 -11.50
N GLN A 14 -39.84 13.05 -12.28
CA GLN A 14 -40.04 13.58 -13.63
C GLN A 14 -40.22 12.44 -14.65
N ILE A 15 -39.48 11.34 -14.49
CA ILE A 15 -39.59 10.15 -15.36
C ILE A 15 -41.00 9.53 -15.28
N ARG A 16 -41.60 9.49 -14.08
CA ARG A 16 -42.95 8.92 -13.86
C ARG A 16 -44.08 9.69 -14.55
N LEU A 17 -43.82 10.93 -14.99
CA LEU A 17 -44.80 11.79 -15.64
C LEU A 17 -44.69 11.75 -17.17
N LEU A 18 -43.71 11.03 -17.72
CA LEU A 18 -43.49 10.96 -19.17
C LEU A 18 -44.46 9.96 -19.83
N PRO A 19 -44.98 10.27 -21.03
CA PRO A 19 -45.78 9.33 -21.80
C PRO A 19 -44.92 8.13 -22.24
N THR A 20 -45.56 6.97 -22.44
CA THR A 20 -44.89 5.70 -22.74
C THR A 20 -43.95 5.78 -23.94
N GLU A 21 -44.30 6.54 -24.98
CA GLU A 21 -43.46 6.72 -26.18
C GLU A 21 -42.12 7.40 -25.84
N GLN A 22 -42.13 8.42 -24.99
CA GLN A 22 -40.90 9.12 -24.58
C GLN A 22 -40.01 8.26 -23.67
N LEU A 23 -40.61 7.34 -22.89
CA LEU A 23 -39.86 6.36 -22.11
C LEU A 23 -39.16 5.33 -23.00
N VAL A 24 -39.81 4.89 -24.07
CA VAL A 24 -39.23 3.96 -25.04
C VAL A 24 -38.05 4.62 -25.75
N ASP A 25 -38.20 5.86 -26.21
CA ASP A 25 -37.10 6.61 -26.85
C ASP A 25 -35.90 6.79 -25.92
N LEU A 26 -36.16 7.11 -24.65
CA LEU A 26 -35.12 7.27 -23.64
C LEU A 26 -34.38 5.94 -23.36
N ILE A 27 -35.09 4.82 -23.32
CA ILE A 27 -34.48 3.49 -23.15
C ILE A 27 -33.61 3.14 -24.36
N VAL A 28 -34.07 3.42 -25.57
CA VAL A 28 -33.30 3.18 -26.80
C VAL A 28 -32.03 4.04 -26.83
N GLN A 29 -32.12 5.32 -26.48
CA GLN A 29 -30.96 6.20 -26.39
C GLN A 29 -29.96 5.74 -25.33
N GLN A 30 -30.43 5.31 -24.15
CA GLN A 30 -29.55 4.77 -23.12
C GLN A 30 -28.87 3.49 -23.58
N HIS A 31 -29.57 2.61 -24.30
CA HIS A 31 -28.99 1.38 -24.82
C HIS A 31 -27.84 1.66 -25.79
N GLN A 32 -28.01 2.62 -26.71
CA GLN A 32 -26.96 3.04 -27.65
C GLN A 32 -25.73 3.59 -26.92
N VAL A 33 -25.91 4.46 -25.92
CA VAL A 33 -24.80 4.99 -25.12
C VAL A 33 -24.08 3.88 -24.36
N ILE A 34 -24.81 2.89 -23.84
CA ILE A 34 -24.20 1.73 -23.15
C ILE A 34 -23.34 0.91 -24.11
N GLU A 35 -23.81 0.65 -25.33
CA GLU A 35 -23.04 -0.08 -26.35
C GLU A 35 -21.76 0.66 -26.73
N GLU A 36 -21.84 1.98 -26.95
CA GLU A 36 -20.67 2.82 -27.26
C GLU A 36 -19.63 2.80 -26.13
N LEU A 37 -20.09 2.92 -24.87
CA LEU A 37 -19.21 2.87 -23.71
C LEU A 37 -18.57 1.48 -23.54
N GLN A 38 -19.30 0.40 -23.81
CA GLN A 38 -18.76 -0.96 -23.76
C GLN A 38 -17.68 -1.19 -24.83
N GLN A 39 -17.87 -0.67 -26.04
CA GLN A 39 -16.87 -0.74 -27.11
C GLN A 39 -15.61 0.05 -26.76
N GLU A 40 -15.75 1.25 -26.18
CA GLU A 40 -14.60 2.05 -25.77
C GLU A 40 -13.83 1.40 -24.61
N ILE A 41 -14.52 0.81 -23.63
CA ILE A 41 -13.89 0.04 -22.55
C ILE A 41 -13.10 -1.14 -23.11
N LEU A 42 -13.64 -1.87 -24.10
CA LEU A 42 -12.94 -2.97 -24.76
C LEU A 42 -11.69 -2.47 -25.49
N ARG A 43 -11.79 -1.36 -26.22
CA ARG A 43 -10.65 -0.73 -26.92
C ARG A 43 -9.54 -0.33 -25.96
N LEU A 44 -9.88 0.33 -24.85
CA LEU A 44 -8.92 0.76 -23.83
C LEU A 44 -8.23 -0.45 -23.16
N LYS A 45 -8.99 -1.51 -22.85
CA LYS A 45 -8.43 -2.76 -22.31
C LYS A 45 -7.45 -3.43 -23.29
N LEU A 46 -7.76 -3.45 -24.58
CA LEU A 46 -6.87 -4.01 -25.61
C LEU A 46 -5.60 -3.16 -25.81
N SER A 47 -5.69 -1.83 -25.70
CA SER A 47 -4.51 -0.96 -25.74
C SER A 47 -3.55 -1.24 -24.57
N LEU A 48 -4.09 -1.31 -23.35
CA LEU A 48 -3.31 -1.59 -22.14
C LEU A 48 -2.63 -2.98 -22.17
N GLN A 49 -3.25 -3.96 -22.82
CA GLN A 49 -2.65 -5.30 -22.99
C GLN A 49 -1.54 -5.31 -24.06
N LYS A 50 -1.66 -4.51 -25.12
CA LYS A 50 -0.60 -4.38 -26.15
C LYS A 50 0.64 -3.67 -25.62
N ASP A 51 0.48 -2.64 -24.80
CA ASP A 51 1.61 -1.92 -24.20
C ASP A 51 2.41 -2.80 -23.21
N ARG A 52 1.81 -3.86 -22.65
CA ARG A 52 2.51 -4.86 -21.82
C ARG A 52 3.37 -5.85 -22.60
N GLN A 53 3.17 -6.01 -23.92
CA GLN A 53 3.93 -6.98 -24.73
C GLN A 53 5.07 -6.37 -25.56
N THR A 54 5.30 -5.06 -25.49
CA THR A 54 6.49 -4.40 -26.06
C THR A 54 7.44 -3.89 -24.98
N SER A 55 7.85 -4.76 -24.06
CA SER A 55 9.04 -4.52 -23.23
C SER A 55 9.63 -5.82 -22.70
N SER A 56 9.79 -6.82 -23.57
CA SER A 56 10.62 -7.99 -23.30
C SER A 56 12.01 -7.79 -23.90
N LYS A 57 12.79 -6.91 -23.27
CA LYS A 57 14.25 -7.01 -23.24
C LYS A 57 14.69 -6.90 -21.77
N PRO A 58 15.21 -7.97 -21.15
CA PRO A 58 15.75 -7.85 -19.79
C PRO A 58 17.00 -6.96 -19.82
N PRO A 59 17.12 -5.94 -18.93
CA PRO A 59 18.39 -5.24 -18.73
C PRO A 59 19.23 -6.09 -17.78
N SER A 60 19.71 -7.22 -18.26
CA SER A 60 20.76 -8.01 -17.61
C SER A 60 21.57 -8.74 -18.67
N THR A 61 22.07 -7.95 -19.62
CA THR A 61 23.28 -8.26 -20.36
C THR A 61 24.22 -7.09 -20.14
N ASP A 62 24.82 -7.04 -18.95
CA ASP A 62 26.10 -6.36 -18.77
C ASP A 62 27.10 -7.40 -18.26
N LEU A 63 27.74 -8.04 -19.23
CA LEU A 63 28.89 -8.91 -19.04
C LEU A 63 30.06 -8.03 -18.60
N LEU A 64 30.18 -7.76 -17.31
CA LEU A 64 31.45 -7.33 -16.74
C LEU A 64 32.43 -8.51 -16.81
N LYS A 65 33.12 -8.62 -17.95
CA LYS A 65 34.25 -9.53 -18.18
C LYS A 65 35.38 -9.17 -17.22
N LYS A 66 35.43 -9.83 -16.05
CA LYS A 66 36.69 -10.00 -15.31
C LYS A 66 37.44 -11.18 -15.94
N PRO A 67 38.73 -11.04 -16.31
CA PRO A 67 39.50 -12.19 -16.76
C PRO A 67 39.83 -13.08 -15.55
N GLU A 68 39.05 -14.15 -15.37
CA GLU A 68 39.40 -15.24 -14.45
C GLU A 68 40.53 -16.05 -15.07
N LYS A 69 41.75 -15.83 -14.60
CA LYS A 69 42.82 -16.83 -14.74
C LYS A 69 42.43 -18.05 -13.89
N PRO A 70 42.40 -19.28 -14.43
CA PRO A 70 42.03 -20.45 -13.66
C PRO A 70 43.17 -20.79 -12.70
N LYS A 71 42.92 -20.73 -11.39
CA LYS A 71 43.75 -21.45 -10.42
C LYS A 71 43.29 -22.91 -10.43
N VAL A 72 44.13 -23.73 -11.05
CA VAL A 72 44.07 -25.19 -11.00
C VAL A 72 44.21 -25.66 -9.55
N GLY A 73 43.37 -26.60 -9.13
CA GLY A 73 43.65 -27.48 -8.00
C GLY A 73 42.66 -27.42 -6.83
N SER A 74 41.63 -28.25 -6.85
CA SER A 74 41.51 -29.38 -5.92
C SER A 74 40.12 -30.01 -6.05
N ASP A 75 40.14 -31.33 -6.28
CA ASP A 75 39.00 -32.24 -6.14
C ASP A 75 38.21 -31.94 -4.87
N LYS A 76 36.94 -31.56 -5.05
CA LYS A 76 35.92 -31.69 -4.02
C LYS A 76 34.67 -32.26 -4.66
N THR A 77 34.65 -33.59 -4.64
CA THR A 77 33.48 -34.48 -4.58
C THR A 77 32.16 -33.77 -4.39
N CYS A 78 31.22 -34.03 -5.31
CA CYS A 78 29.82 -33.67 -5.24
C CYS A 78 29.17 -34.17 -3.94
N THR A 79 29.15 -33.33 -2.89
CA THR A 79 28.19 -33.48 -1.79
C THR A 79 26.91 -32.74 -2.16
N PRO A 80 25.72 -33.34 -1.96
CA PRO A 80 24.47 -32.65 -2.20
C PRO A 80 24.39 -31.45 -1.28
N LYS A 81 24.25 -30.25 -1.86
CA LYS A 81 23.97 -29.01 -1.14
C LYS A 81 22.78 -29.28 -0.22
N GLY A 82 23.01 -29.16 1.09
CA GLY A 82 22.03 -29.43 2.13
C GLY A 82 20.72 -28.70 1.85
N GLN A 83 19.61 -29.39 2.03
CA GLN A 83 18.28 -28.80 1.95
C GLN A 83 18.19 -27.60 2.91
N PRO A 84 17.58 -26.48 2.51
CA PRO A 84 17.37 -25.35 3.40
C PRO A 84 16.45 -25.79 4.56
N GLY A 85 17.04 -25.97 5.73
CA GLY A 85 16.39 -26.39 6.96
C GLY A 85 17.32 -26.19 8.16
N GLY A 86 16.75 -26.04 9.36
CA GLY A 86 17.55 -26.03 10.59
C GLY A 86 18.37 -27.31 10.68
N GLN A 87 19.62 -27.22 11.18
CA GLN A 87 20.48 -28.41 11.23
C GLN A 87 19.80 -29.53 12.05
N PRO A 88 20.01 -30.81 11.69
CA PRO A 88 19.48 -31.93 12.45
C PRO A 88 19.82 -31.78 13.94
N GLY A 89 18.81 -31.79 14.81
CA GLY A 89 18.97 -31.61 16.26
C GLY A 89 18.71 -30.20 16.79
N HIS A 90 18.46 -29.18 15.95
CA HIS A 90 17.99 -27.88 16.46
C HIS A 90 16.55 -27.99 16.98
N PRO A 91 16.28 -27.60 18.23
CA PRO A 91 14.93 -27.57 18.76
C PRO A 91 14.12 -26.55 17.96
N GLY A 92 13.05 -27.02 17.31
CA GLY A 92 12.12 -26.14 16.61
C GLY A 92 11.52 -25.11 17.57
N LYS A 93 11.70 -23.83 17.28
CA LYS A 93 10.98 -22.76 17.98
C LYS A 93 9.67 -22.51 17.26
N THR A 94 8.59 -23.09 17.75
CA THR A 94 7.24 -22.73 17.32
C THR A 94 7.00 -21.26 17.64
N ARG A 95 6.50 -20.47 16.68
CA ARG A 95 6.15 -19.07 16.94
C ARG A 95 5.12 -19.02 18.06
N LYS A 96 5.41 -18.23 19.09
CA LYS A 96 4.39 -17.75 20.02
C LYS A 96 3.53 -16.76 19.24
N GLY A 97 2.20 -16.86 19.36
CA GLY A 97 1.25 -16.02 18.61
C GLY A 97 1.49 -14.51 18.76
N PHE A 98 0.62 -13.70 18.19
CA PHE A 98 0.72 -12.24 18.28
C PHE A 98 0.30 -11.75 19.67
N GLU A 99 1.12 -10.88 20.27
CA GLU A 99 0.81 -10.23 21.55
C GLU A 99 -0.34 -9.22 21.42
N ARG A 100 -0.45 -8.59 20.25
CA ARG A 100 -1.48 -7.62 19.90
C ARG A 100 -2.57 -8.28 19.06
N VAL A 101 -3.83 -8.01 19.41
CA VAL A 101 -5.02 -8.41 18.62
C VAL A 101 -5.81 -7.15 18.29
N ASP A 102 -5.97 -6.88 16.99
CA ASP A 102 -6.66 -5.66 16.51
C ASP A 102 -8.19 -5.82 16.50
N ARG A 103 -8.70 -7.04 16.28
CA ARG A 103 -10.13 -7.35 16.23
C ARG A 103 -10.38 -8.79 16.65
N TYR A 104 -11.52 -9.03 17.33
CA TYR A 104 -12.02 -10.36 17.62
C TYR A 104 -13.18 -10.70 16.69
N GLU A 105 -13.12 -11.87 16.09
CA GLU A 105 -14.18 -12.39 15.23
C GLU A 105 -14.63 -13.76 15.75
N ARG A 106 -15.93 -13.91 15.97
CA ARG A 106 -16.53 -15.17 16.42
C ARG A 106 -17.12 -15.87 15.20
N LEU A 107 -16.60 -17.05 14.90
CA LEU A 107 -17.14 -17.91 13.86
C LEU A 107 -18.19 -18.83 14.48
N LEU A 108 -19.44 -18.65 14.07
CA LEU A 108 -20.56 -19.50 14.48
C LEU A 108 -21.07 -20.28 13.26
N PRO A 109 -21.45 -21.55 13.42
CA PRO A 109 -22.11 -22.28 12.34
C PRO A 109 -23.43 -21.58 12.00
N GLN A 110 -23.66 -21.32 10.71
CA GLN A 110 -24.89 -20.66 10.25
C GLN A 110 -26.03 -21.66 10.06
N LYS A 111 -25.71 -22.91 9.66
CA LYS A 111 -26.68 -23.98 9.41
C LYS A 111 -26.09 -25.32 9.82
N CYS A 112 -26.91 -26.19 10.37
CA CYS A 112 -26.53 -27.56 10.63
C CYS A 112 -26.35 -28.29 9.29
N PRO A 113 -25.16 -28.86 9.00
CA PRO A 113 -24.92 -29.53 7.73
C PRO A 113 -25.76 -30.81 7.55
N HIS A 114 -26.36 -31.34 8.62
CA HIS A 114 -27.18 -32.55 8.59
C HIS A 114 -28.67 -32.27 8.37
N CYS A 115 -29.27 -31.35 9.15
CA CYS A 115 -30.72 -31.07 9.12
C CYS A 115 -31.08 -29.67 8.61
N SER A 116 -30.09 -28.84 8.24
CA SER A 116 -30.26 -27.43 7.81
C SER A 116 -30.89 -26.49 8.84
N SER A 117 -31.14 -26.94 10.07
CA SER A 117 -31.59 -26.08 11.16
C SER A 117 -30.57 -24.96 11.43
N VAL A 118 -31.06 -23.78 11.80
CA VAL A 118 -30.27 -22.61 12.19
C VAL A 118 -30.19 -22.44 13.71
N GLU A 119 -30.92 -23.27 14.46
CA GLU A 119 -30.96 -23.22 15.92
C GLU A 119 -29.78 -24.01 16.50
N PHE A 120 -28.92 -23.30 17.24
CA PHE A 120 -27.80 -23.87 17.97
C PHE A 120 -27.91 -23.49 19.45
N ILE A 121 -27.44 -24.37 20.33
CA ILE A 121 -27.32 -24.09 21.76
C ILE A 121 -26.25 -22.99 21.93
N GLU A 122 -26.56 -21.94 22.70
CA GLU A 122 -25.68 -20.77 22.86
C GLU A 122 -24.34 -21.09 23.54
N SER A 123 -24.29 -22.13 24.37
CA SER A 123 -23.08 -22.52 25.10
C SER A 123 -22.21 -23.45 24.26
N PRO A 124 -20.98 -23.03 23.86
CA PRO A 124 -20.10 -23.85 23.04
C PRO A 124 -19.52 -25.02 23.85
N VAL A 125 -19.56 -26.23 23.27
CA VAL A 125 -18.97 -27.43 23.88
C VAL A 125 -17.44 -27.40 23.86
N SER A 126 -16.84 -26.74 22.86
CA SER A 126 -15.40 -26.55 22.74
C SER A 126 -15.08 -25.24 22.04
N VAL A 127 -13.90 -24.66 22.32
CA VAL A 127 -13.46 -23.40 21.72
C VAL A 127 -12.04 -23.55 21.17
N GLN A 128 -11.92 -23.53 19.85
CA GLN A 128 -10.62 -23.39 19.17
C GLN A 128 -10.33 -21.91 18.91
N ARG A 129 -9.06 -21.51 19.07
CA ARG A 129 -8.60 -20.14 18.81
C ARG A 129 -7.49 -20.16 17.77
N GLN A 130 -7.60 -19.28 16.78
CA GLN A 130 -6.56 -19.06 15.78
C GLN A 130 -6.38 -17.56 15.60
N GLN A 131 -5.13 -17.10 15.70
CA GLN A 131 -4.78 -15.73 15.34
C GLN A 131 -4.25 -15.71 13.91
N VAL A 132 -4.72 -14.76 13.12
CA VAL A 132 -4.31 -14.60 11.72
C VAL A 132 -3.99 -13.12 11.50
N ALA A 133 -2.78 -12.83 11.01
CA ALA A 133 -2.46 -11.51 10.48
C ALA A 133 -3.05 -11.42 9.07
N GLN A 134 -3.92 -10.45 8.84
CA GLN A 134 -4.66 -10.30 7.58
C GLN A 134 -4.40 -8.92 6.96
N LEU A 135 -4.31 -8.89 5.64
CA LEU A 135 -4.43 -7.63 4.89
C LEU A 135 -5.91 -7.23 4.90
N VAL A 136 -6.20 -6.03 5.40
CA VAL A 136 -7.56 -5.48 5.40
C VAL A 136 -7.87 -4.78 4.07
N ALA A 137 -9.15 -4.51 3.79
CA ALA A 137 -9.56 -3.92 2.50
C ALA A 137 -9.06 -2.49 2.26
N HIS A 138 -8.95 -1.67 3.31
CA HIS A 138 -8.47 -0.28 3.24
C HIS A 138 -7.38 -0.04 4.30
N PRO A 139 -6.17 -0.58 4.10
CA PRO A 139 -5.06 -0.41 5.04
C PRO A 139 -4.53 1.04 5.05
N ILE A 140 -4.85 1.84 4.02
CA ILE A 140 -4.68 3.29 4.01
C ILE A 140 -6.05 3.96 3.90
N GLU A 141 -6.38 4.81 4.86
CA GLU A 141 -7.65 5.55 4.91
C GLU A 141 -7.43 7.01 4.50
N VAL A 142 -8.26 7.50 3.56
CA VAL A 142 -8.30 8.92 3.17
C VAL A 142 -9.38 9.62 3.99
N VAL A 143 -8.96 10.42 4.97
CA VAL A 143 -9.87 11.11 5.89
C VAL A 143 -9.94 12.60 5.56
N HIS A 144 -11.11 13.08 5.15
CA HIS A 144 -11.36 14.52 5.00
C HIS A 144 -11.54 15.17 6.36
N LYS A 145 -10.62 16.05 6.76
CA LYS A 145 -10.65 16.70 8.07
C LYS A 145 -11.02 18.17 7.95
N VAL A 146 -12.18 18.52 8.47
CA VAL A 146 -12.68 19.90 8.54
C VAL A 146 -12.29 20.51 9.88
N ARG A 147 -11.75 21.73 9.83
CA ARG A 147 -11.35 22.49 11.02
C ARG A 147 -12.33 23.62 11.23
N LEU A 148 -13.09 23.56 12.31
CA LEU A 148 -14.08 24.59 12.66
C LEU A 148 -13.44 25.72 13.45
N CYS A 149 -13.89 26.93 13.18
CA CYS A 149 -13.60 28.13 13.97
C CYS A 149 -14.89 28.55 14.67
N ASN A 150 -14.93 28.43 15.99
CA ASN A 150 -16.13 28.65 16.79
C ASN A 150 -15.93 29.84 17.72
N LYS A 151 -17.03 30.57 17.97
CA LYS A 151 -17.07 31.64 18.96
C LYS A 151 -17.31 31.06 20.35
N CYS A 152 -16.49 31.44 21.33
CA CYS A 152 -16.71 31.10 22.72
C CYS A 152 -17.95 31.82 23.24
N ALA A 153 -18.89 31.08 23.84
CA ALA A 153 -20.12 31.65 24.39
C ALA A 153 -19.89 32.54 25.62
N HIS A 154 -18.77 32.37 26.32
CA HIS A 154 -18.45 33.11 27.54
C HIS A 154 -17.69 34.43 27.26
N CYS A 155 -16.57 34.36 26.52
CA CYS A 155 -15.72 35.52 26.27
C CYS A 155 -15.89 36.13 24.86
N GLY A 156 -16.66 35.50 23.99
CA GLY A 156 -16.90 35.96 22.62
C GLY A 156 -15.71 35.83 21.66
N GLN A 157 -14.56 35.29 22.10
CA GLN A 157 -13.38 35.10 21.25
C GLN A 157 -13.57 33.94 20.27
N LEU A 158 -12.89 34.02 19.13
CA LEU A 158 -12.89 32.97 18.11
C LEU A 158 -11.76 31.97 18.37
N HIS A 159 -12.08 30.68 18.35
CA HIS A 159 -11.12 29.60 18.52
C HIS A 159 -11.23 28.61 17.38
N THR A 160 -10.09 28.24 16.82
CA THR A 160 -9.98 27.21 15.78
C THR A 160 -9.39 25.94 16.39
N ALA A 161 -9.99 24.78 16.12
CA ALA A 161 -9.48 23.50 16.60
C ALA A 161 -8.04 23.27 16.10
N PRO A 162 -7.08 22.80 16.93
CA PRO A 162 -5.74 22.49 16.45
C PRO A 162 -5.74 21.27 15.55
N TRP A 163 -4.73 21.15 14.68
CA TRP A 163 -4.52 19.92 13.93
C TRP A 163 -4.08 18.79 14.88
N PRO A 164 -4.59 17.56 14.73
CA PRO A 164 -4.11 16.41 15.48
C PRO A 164 -2.62 16.15 15.28
N LYS A 165 -1.98 15.54 16.28
CA LYS A 165 -0.60 15.06 16.15
C LYS A 165 -0.49 14.11 14.95
N GLY A 166 0.53 14.30 14.13
CA GLY A 166 0.76 13.47 12.93
C GLY A 166 0.16 14.02 11.64
N ILE A 167 -0.41 15.23 11.65
CA ILE A 167 -0.81 15.96 10.44
C ILE A 167 0.07 17.19 10.28
N VAL A 168 0.59 17.38 9.07
CA VAL A 168 1.32 18.59 8.69
C VAL A 168 0.38 19.44 7.82
N PRO A 169 0.06 20.68 8.19
CA PRO A 169 -0.81 21.54 7.39
C PRO A 169 -0.33 21.69 5.95
N GLY A 170 -1.26 21.61 4.99
CA GLY A 170 -0.96 21.71 3.55
C GLY A 170 -0.28 20.48 2.95
N GLN A 171 -0.37 19.32 3.60
CA GLN A 171 0.17 18.06 3.13
C GLN A 171 -0.92 16.98 3.08
N ASP A 172 -0.87 16.17 2.04
CA ASP A 172 -1.90 15.14 1.78
C ASP A 172 -1.58 13.81 2.47
N LEU A 173 -0.32 13.61 2.89
CA LEU A 173 0.14 12.42 3.56
C LEU A 173 0.37 12.69 5.05
N SER A 174 -0.14 11.81 5.92
CA SER A 174 0.12 11.90 7.36
C SER A 174 1.61 11.64 7.67
N VAL A 175 2.08 12.10 8.82
CA VAL A 175 3.47 11.88 9.27
C VAL A 175 3.81 10.38 9.33
N GLY A 176 2.86 9.54 9.74
CA GLY A 176 3.04 8.09 9.77
C GLY A 176 3.26 7.50 8.38
N LEU A 177 2.43 7.88 7.41
CA LEU A 177 2.55 7.41 6.02
C LEU A 177 3.83 7.95 5.36
N GLN A 178 4.17 9.23 5.58
CA GLN A 178 5.44 9.80 5.13
C GLN A 178 6.65 9.02 5.68
N SER A 179 6.62 8.66 6.97
CA SER A 179 7.71 7.90 7.61
C SER A 179 7.86 6.50 7.02
N LEU A 180 6.75 5.83 6.72
CA LEU A 180 6.72 4.51 6.09
C LEU A 180 7.35 4.56 4.69
N LEU A 181 6.95 5.52 3.86
CA LEU A 181 7.47 5.69 2.50
C LEU A 181 8.97 5.99 2.50
N VAL A 182 9.43 6.87 3.39
CA VAL A 182 10.86 7.20 3.54
C VAL A 182 11.66 5.99 3.99
N ARG A 183 11.13 5.17 4.90
CA ARG A 183 11.77 3.91 5.30
C ARG A 183 11.86 2.94 4.12
N HIS A 184 10.78 2.75 3.36
CA HIS A 184 10.81 1.89 2.18
C HIS A 184 11.79 2.36 1.12
N SER A 185 11.89 3.68 0.90
CA SER A 185 12.86 4.26 -0.04
C SER A 185 14.31 4.01 0.38
N ASN A 186 14.68 4.43 1.59
CA ASN A 186 16.09 4.50 2.00
C ASN A 186 16.61 3.19 2.60
N TYR A 187 15.77 2.45 3.32
CA TYR A 187 16.15 1.18 3.96
C TYR A 187 15.60 -0.04 3.20
N GLY A 188 14.37 0.07 2.70
CA GLY A 188 13.74 -1.00 1.90
C GLY A 188 14.17 -1.04 0.44
N HIS A 189 14.95 -0.04 -0.02
CA HIS A 189 15.39 0.12 -1.41
C HIS A 189 14.27 0.05 -2.45
N LEU A 190 13.06 0.50 -2.07
CA LEU A 190 11.91 0.53 -2.96
C LEU A 190 11.95 1.81 -3.80
N SER A 191 12.02 1.67 -5.13
CA SER A 191 11.98 2.83 -6.03
C SER A 191 10.69 3.63 -5.88
N TYR A 192 10.71 4.90 -6.31
CA TYR A 192 9.51 5.74 -6.23
C TYR A 192 8.34 5.15 -7.03
N ASP A 193 8.58 4.60 -8.21
CA ASP A 193 7.54 3.96 -9.02
C ASP A 193 6.87 2.79 -8.28
N LYS A 194 7.67 1.95 -7.61
CA LYS A 194 7.15 0.84 -6.78
C LYS A 194 6.43 1.33 -5.53
N GLN A 195 6.81 2.49 -4.99
CA GLN A 195 6.04 3.12 -3.91
C GLN A 195 4.69 3.62 -4.41
N GLN A 196 4.59 4.15 -5.64
CA GLN A 196 3.31 4.53 -6.24
C GLN A 196 2.41 3.31 -6.42
N GLU A 197 2.96 2.20 -6.93
CA GLU A 197 2.25 0.92 -7.05
C GLU A 197 1.75 0.43 -5.68
N LEU A 198 2.61 0.45 -4.66
CA LEU A 198 2.22 0.07 -3.28
C LEU A 198 1.07 0.94 -2.75
N LEU A 199 1.13 2.26 -2.97
CA LEU A 199 0.09 3.18 -2.53
C LEU A 199 -1.23 2.96 -3.27
N TRP A 200 -1.17 2.60 -4.55
CA TRP A 200 -2.35 2.23 -5.33
C TRP A 200 -2.95 0.91 -4.84
N GLU A 201 -2.14 -0.15 -4.68
CA GLU A 201 -2.62 -1.47 -4.25
C GLU A 201 -3.20 -1.46 -2.83
N LEU A 202 -2.59 -0.69 -1.92
CA LEU A 202 -2.99 -0.66 -0.51
C LEU A 202 -4.00 0.46 -0.19
N GLY A 203 -4.03 1.54 -0.95
CA GLY A 203 -4.83 2.71 -0.61
C GLY A 203 -5.75 3.18 -1.71
N ASN A 204 -5.62 2.64 -2.93
CA ASN A 204 -6.24 3.21 -4.12
C ASN A 204 -5.95 4.72 -4.24
N ILE A 205 -4.73 5.14 -3.84
CA ILE A 205 -4.29 6.53 -3.89
C ILE A 205 -3.17 6.72 -4.89
N GLU A 206 -3.27 7.77 -5.69
CA GLU A 206 -2.24 8.19 -6.63
C GLU A 206 -1.43 9.34 -6.04
N VAL A 207 -0.11 9.16 -6.00
CA VAL A 207 0.83 10.18 -5.50
C VAL A 207 1.90 10.39 -6.55
N GLY A 208 2.15 11.63 -6.96
CA GLY A 208 3.22 11.93 -7.92
C GLY A 208 4.62 11.67 -7.34
N VAL A 209 5.59 11.30 -8.19
CA VAL A 209 7.00 11.10 -7.80
C VAL A 209 7.57 12.34 -7.11
N GLY A 210 7.22 13.55 -7.58
CA GLY A 210 7.63 14.80 -6.93
C GLY A 210 7.16 14.93 -5.47
N SER A 211 5.98 14.41 -5.15
CA SER A 211 5.47 14.35 -3.78
C SER A 211 6.26 13.38 -2.92
N LEU A 212 6.69 12.24 -3.47
CA LEU A 212 7.55 11.27 -2.77
C LEU A 212 8.95 11.85 -2.52
N VAL A 213 9.56 12.48 -3.53
CA VAL A 213 10.87 13.15 -3.42
C VAL A 213 10.83 14.27 -2.38
N SER A 214 9.81 15.14 -2.45
CA SER A 214 9.66 16.24 -1.49
C SER A 214 9.38 15.75 -0.07
N THR A 215 8.62 14.66 0.08
CA THR A 215 8.43 13.97 1.37
C THR A 215 9.76 13.48 1.92
N ASN A 216 10.59 12.82 1.11
CA ASN A 216 11.89 12.32 1.53
C ASN A 216 12.82 13.46 1.97
N ALA A 217 12.90 14.54 1.19
CA ALA A 217 13.70 15.71 1.53
C ALA A 217 13.24 16.38 2.84
N ARG A 218 11.92 16.45 3.07
CA ARG A 218 11.35 17.03 4.28
C ARG A 218 11.67 16.19 5.52
N VAL A 219 11.51 14.88 5.44
CA VAL A 219 11.85 13.98 6.55
C VAL A 219 13.34 14.04 6.83
N ALA A 220 14.19 14.06 5.80
CA ALA A 220 15.64 14.23 5.96
C ALA A 220 15.99 15.52 6.71
N LYS A 221 15.33 16.64 6.39
CA LYS A 221 15.49 17.90 7.14
C LYS A 221 15.02 17.78 8.59
N ALA A 222 13.90 17.11 8.83
CA ALA A 222 13.32 16.96 10.16
C ALA A 222 14.19 16.09 11.09
N VAL A 223 14.84 15.05 10.56
CA VAL A 223 15.69 14.14 11.37
C VAL A 223 17.14 14.61 11.47
N LYS A 224 17.54 15.66 10.74
CA LYS A 224 18.92 16.14 10.68
C LYS A 224 19.52 16.38 12.07
N GLY A 225 18.77 17.01 12.99
CA GLY A 225 19.23 17.26 14.35
C GLY A 225 19.61 15.97 15.09
N SER A 226 18.75 14.95 15.04
CA SER A 226 19.03 13.65 15.66
C SER A 226 20.20 12.92 14.99
N VAL A 227 20.37 13.06 13.68
CA VAL A 227 21.52 12.51 12.95
C VAL A 227 22.82 13.19 13.38
N ASP A 228 22.80 14.51 13.53
CA ASP A 228 23.95 15.30 13.98
C ASP A 228 24.29 14.98 15.45
N GLU A 229 23.30 14.84 16.33
CA GLU A 229 23.49 14.39 17.71
C GLU A 229 24.12 12.98 17.78
N LEU A 230 23.62 12.04 16.97
CA LEU A 230 24.18 10.70 16.86
C LEU A 230 25.62 10.75 16.37
N ARG A 231 25.93 11.60 15.39
CA ARG A 231 27.29 11.81 14.89
C ARG A 231 28.23 12.28 16.01
N GLU A 232 27.82 13.25 16.81
CA GLU A 232 28.61 13.74 17.96
C GLU A 232 28.72 12.72 19.10
N TRP A 233 27.71 11.85 19.26
CA TRP A 233 27.76 10.75 20.22
C TRP A 233 28.76 9.66 19.80
N VAL A 234 28.81 9.29 18.51
CA VAL A 234 29.74 8.28 17.97
C VAL A 234 31.20 8.70 18.20
N LYS A 235 31.54 9.99 18.03
CA LYS A 235 32.90 10.53 18.25
C LYS A 235 33.41 10.33 19.69
N ARG A 236 32.50 10.21 20.67
CA ARG A 236 32.83 10.05 22.08
C ARG A 236 32.97 8.59 22.51
N GLN A 237 32.73 7.64 21.61
CA GLN A 237 32.81 6.23 21.95
C GLN A 237 34.26 5.74 21.98
N PRO A 238 34.65 4.93 23.00
CA PRO A 238 36.01 4.42 23.12
C PRO A 238 36.40 3.43 22.02
N ARG A 239 35.41 2.83 21.34
CA ARG A 239 35.60 1.94 20.20
C ARG A 239 34.53 2.23 19.15
N VAL A 240 34.97 2.46 17.91
CA VAL A 240 34.08 2.65 16.76
C VAL A 240 34.46 1.62 15.70
N HIS A 241 33.55 0.71 15.41
CA HIS A 241 33.70 -0.24 14.30
C HIS A 241 33.14 0.41 13.04
N VAL A 242 34.02 0.69 12.07
CA VAL A 242 33.66 1.33 10.80
C VAL A 242 33.74 0.29 9.70
N ASP A 243 32.63 0.10 8.98
CA ASP A 243 32.58 -0.66 7.74
C ASP A 243 32.28 0.29 6.58
N GLN A 244 33.01 0.16 5.48
CA GLN A 244 32.82 0.99 4.29
C GLN A 244 32.03 0.24 3.24
N THR A 245 30.84 0.75 2.93
CA THR A 245 30.04 0.27 1.80
C THR A 245 30.17 1.26 0.65
N PRO A 246 30.88 0.92 -0.45
CA PRO A 246 30.93 1.77 -1.62
C PRO A 246 29.55 1.83 -2.27
N TRP A 247 29.09 3.05 -2.60
CA TRP A 247 27.84 3.27 -3.32
C TRP A 247 28.09 4.19 -4.51
N PRO A 248 27.81 3.77 -5.76
CA PRO A 248 27.99 4.62 -6.92
C PRO A 248 26.97 5.76 -6.88
N VAL A 249 27.47 6.99 -6.96
CA VAL A 249 26.64 8.20 -6.98
C VAL A 249 26.66 8.74 -8.41
N LEU A 250 25.47 8.87 -9.02
CA LEU A 250 25.32 9.33 -10.42
C LEU A 250 25.89 8.39 -11.49
N GLY A 251 26.09 7.10 -11.19
CA GLY A 251 26.45 6.09 -12.19
C GLY A 251 27.93 6.04 -12.57
N HIS A 252 28.81 6.55 -11.71
CA HIS A 252 30.27 6.40 -11.83
C HIS A 252 30.86 5.77 -10.57
#